data_AF-A0A2D6N7H9-F1
#
_entry.id   AF-A0A2D6N7H9-F1
#
_cell.length_a   1.000
_cell.length_b   1.000
_cell.length_c   1.000
_cell.angle_alpha   90.00
_cell.angle_beta   90.00
_cell.angle_gamma   90.00
#
_symmetry.space_group_name_H-M   'P 1'
#
loop_
_entity.id
_entity.type
_entity.pdbx_description
1 polymer ?
#
loop_
_entity_poly.entity_id
_entity_poly.type
_entity_poly.pdbx_seq_one_letter_code
_entity_poly.pdbx_strand_id
1 'polypeptide(L)'
;MGLREQVTADLRKAMRARNEHAVSAIRMLRAAIINFEISQRGDPSEGSVPDEELLNVVRKEIAAHREALEYAEKAARTELIAKEQAMIAVLEQYMPAQLSQDEMRSEVEKLVAEHGPEFRQVMPQAARALRGRADLGQVNKLVRELTGG
;
A
#
# COMPACT_ATOMS: atom_id res chain seq x y z
N MET A 1 -4.21 -0.81 -16.40
CA MET A 1 -3.70 0.55 -16.11
C MET A 1 -2.82 0.44 -14.90
N GLY A 2 -1.65 1.10 -14.93
CA GLY A 2 -0.81 1.21 -13.74
C GLY A 2 -1.40 2.19 -12.72
N LEU A 3 -0.92 2.13 -11.48
CA LEU A 3 -1.43 2.95 -10.37
C LEU A 3 -1.39 4.45 -10.70
N ARG A 4 -0.32 4.91 -11.36
CA ARG A 4 -0.17 6.32 -11.79
C ARG A 4 -1.26 6.78 -12.74
N GLU A 5 -1.55 5.94 -13.72
CA GLU A 5 -2.56 6.20 -14.74
C GLU A 5 -3.94 6.21 -14.09
N GLN A 6 -4.19 5.27 -13.17
CA GLN A 6 -5.43 5.18 -12.42
C GLN A 6 -5.65 6.43 -11.56
N VAL A 7 -4.68 6.82 -10.73
CA VAL A 7 -4.72 8.04 -9.91
C VAL A 7 -4.98 9.29 -10.77
N THR A 8 -4.32 9.39 -11.93
CA THR A 8 -4.51 10.53 -12.84
C THR A 8 -5.91 10.55 -13.48
N ALA A 9 -6.42 9.39 -13.88
CA ALA A 9 -7.76 9.26 -14.45
C ALA A 9 -8.86 9.55 -13.41
N ASP A 10 -8.71 9.02 -12.20
CA ASP A 10 -9.65 9.21 -11.11
C ASP A 10 -9.67 10.66 -10.61
N LEU A 11 -8.53 11.36 -10.60
CA LEU A 11 -8.51 12.79 -10.31
C LEU A 11 -9.41 13.57 -11.28
N ARG A 12 -9.31 13.28 -12.58
CA ARG A 12 -10.17 13.93 -13.59
C ARG A 12 -11.63 13.60 -13.36
N LYS A 13 -11.94 12.35 -13.01
CA LYS A 13 -13.31 11.90 -12.70
C LYS A 13 -13.87 12.62 -11.47
N ALA A 14 -13.10 12.69 -10.38
CA ALA A 14 -13.48 13.36 -9.14
C ALA A 14 -13.72 14.87 -9.35
N MET A 15 -12.87 15.53 -10.14
CA MET A 15 -13.05 16.94 -10.50
C MET A 15 -14.34 17.19 -11.27
N ARG A 16 -14.69 16.32 -12.25
CA ARG A 16 -15.95 16.43 -13.00
C ARG A 16 -17.17 16.18 -12.11
N ALA A 17 -17.07 15.22 -11.19
CA ALA A 17 -18.11 14.90 -10.23
C ALA A 17 -18.24 15.93 -9.08
N ARG A 18 -17.34 16.93 -9.01
CA ARG A 18 -17.26 17.91 -7.92
C ARG A 18 -17.17 17.26 -6.53
N ASN A 19 -16.53 16.09 -6.44
CA ASN A 19 -16.31 15.41 -5.17
C ASN A 19 -15.03 15.98 -4.52
N GLU A 20 -15.19 17.00 -3.69
CA GLU A 20 -14.06 17.73 -3.10
C GLU A 20 -13.16 16.84 -2.22
N HIS A 21 -13.75 15.93 -1.44
CA HIS A 21 -13.00 14.99 -0.61
C HIS A 21 -12.12 14.06 -1.47
N ALA A 22 -12.68 13.48 -2.52
CA ALA A 22 -11.91 12.65 -3.45
C ALA A 22 -10.83 13.47 -4.18
N VAL A 23 -11.14 14.69 -4.62
CA VAL A 23 -10.14 15.57 -5.26
C VAL A 23 -8.97 15.84 -4.32
N SER A 24 -9.23 16.15 -3.05
CA SER A 24 -8.19 16.41 -2.05
C SER A 24 -7.32 15.16 -1.82
N ALA A 25 -7.94 14.01 -1.55
CA ALA A 25 -7.25 12.75 -1.29
C ALA A 25 -6.36 12.32 -2.47
N ILE A 26 -6.91 12.35 -3.68
CA ILE A 26 -6.20 11.91 -4.89
C ILE A 26 -5.05 12.86 -5.23
N ARG A 27 -5.19 14.18 -5.00
CA ARG A 27 -4.08 15.13 -5.17
C ARG A 27 -2.94 14.89 -4.19
N MET A 28 -3.28 14.62 -2.92
CA MET A 28 -2.27 14.30 -1.90
C MET A 28 -1.53 13.01 -2.26
N LEU A 29 -2.25 11.94 -2.60
CA LEU A 29 -1.62 10.68 -3.01
C LEU A 29 -0.72 10.87 -4.24
N ARG A 30 -1.18 11.61 -5.25
CA ARG A 30 -0.38 11.90 -6.44
C ARG A 30 0.90 12.65 -6.10
N ALA A 31 0.84 13.62 -5.19
CA ALA A 31 2.02 14.35 -4.73
C ALA A 31 2.98 13.43 -3.97
N ALA A 32 2.48 12.55 -3.09
CA ALA A 32 3.29 11.57 -2.37
C ALA A 32 4.01 10.61 -3.33
N ILE A 33 3.32 10.12 -4.37
CA ILE A 33 3.93 9.29 -5.43
C ILE A 33 5.06 10.04 -6.14
N ILE A 34 4.82 11.28 -6.59
CA ILE A 34 5.84 12.09 -7.27
C ILE A 34 7.05 12.35 -6.36
N ASN A 35 6.81 12.68 -5.10
CA ASN A 35 7.89 12.92 -4.14
C ASN A 35 8.71 11.65 -3.89
N PHE A 36 8.05 10.49 -3.78
CA PHE A 36 8.74 9.21 -3.67
C PHE A 36 9.61 8.94 -4.90
N GLU A 37 9.06 9.12 -6.10
CA GLU A 37 9.82 8.97 -7.34
C GLU A 37 11.03 9.91 -7.41
N ILE A 38 10.88 11.16 -6.97
CA ILE A 38 12.01 12.11 -6.90
C ILE A 38 13.06 11.61 -5.90
N SER A 39 12.64 11.07 -4.75
CA SER A 39 13.57 10.53 -3.74
C SER A 39 14.33 9.29 -4.21
N GLN A 40 13.73 8.47 -5.08
CA GLN A 40 14.34 7.27 -5.64
C GLN A 40 15.33 7.58 -6.79
N ARG A 41 15.24 8.75 -7.44
CA ARG A 41 16.12 9.19 -8.55
C ARG A 41 17.57 9.52 -8.15
N GLY A 42 18.09 8.91 -7.09
CA GLY A 42 19.52 8.97 -6.74
C GLY A 42 20.42 8.24 -7.73
N ASP A 43 19.91 7.25 -8.47
CA ASP A 43 20.64 6.48 -9.48
C ASP A 43 19.93 6.56 -10.86
N PRO A 44 20.58 7.10 -11.91
CA PRO A 44 20.04 7.19 -13.27
C PRO A 44 19.83 5.83 -13.99
N SER A 45 20.25 4.72 -13.41
CA SER A 45 20.12 3.38 -13.99
C SER A 45 18.78 2.68 -13.68
N GLU A 46 18.01 3.19 -12.71
CA GLU A 46 16.69 2.65 -12.38
C GLU A 46 15.60 3.42 -13.13
N GLY A 47 14.90 2.71 -14.03
CA GLY A 47 13.75 3.23 -14.77
C GLY A 47 12.57 3.64 -13.88
N SER A 48 11.39 3.76 -14.49
CA SER A 48 10.14 4.08 -13.77
C SER A 48 9.97 3.20 -12.51
N VAL A 49 9.81 3.83 -11.33
CA VAL A 49 9.55 3.14 -10.06
C VAL A 49 8.44 2.08 -10.25
N PRO A 50 8.62 0.81 -9.86
CA PRO A 50 7.59 -0.20 -10.01
C PRO A 50 6.30 0.17 -9.27
N ASP A 51 5.14 -0.18 -9.82
CA ASP A 51 3.84 0.07 -9.17
C ASP A 51 3.75 -0.59 -7.77
N GLU A 52 4.47 -1.69 -7.57
CA GLU A 52 4.58 -2.38 -6.27
C GLU A 52 5.19 -1.48 -5.18
N GLU A 53 6.22 -0.70 -5.53
CA GLU A 53 6.81 0.26 -4.61
C GLU A 53 5.86 1.44 -4.37
N LEU A 54 5.08 1.83 -5.38
CA LEU A 54 4.06 2.85 -5.19
C LEU A 54 2.91 2.40 -4.28
N LEU A 55 2.56 1.12 -4.26
CA LEU A 55 1.61 0.59 -3.27
C LEU A 55 2.14 0.74 -1.84
N ASN A 56 3.47 0.74 -1.63
CA ASN A 56 4.04 1.07 -0.32
C ASN A 56 3.79 2.54 0.05
N VAL A 57 3.85 3.45 -0.93
CA VAL A 57 3.50 4.87 -0.70
C VAL A 57 2.04 4.99 -0.28
N VAL A 58 1.12 4.34 -1.01
CA VAL A 58 -0.31 4.31 -0.65
C VAL A 58 -0.52 3.78 0.78
N ARG A 59 0.13 2.66 1.13
CA ARG A 59 0.07 2.10 2.50
C ARG A 59 0.56 3.09 3.56
N LYS A 60 1.67 3.80 3.30
CA LYS A 60 2.21 4.79 4.24
C LYS A 60 1.25 5.96 4.44
N GLU A 61 0.64 6.46 3.37
CA GLU A 61 -0.36 7.53 3.46
C GLU A 61 -1.59 7.06 4.26
N ILE A 62 -2.10 5.84 4.00
CA ILE A 62 -3.20 5.26 4.79
C ILE A 62 -2.83 5.18 6.27
N ALA A 63 -1.63 4.71 6.60
CA ALA A 63 -1.16 4.61 7.98
C ALA A 63 -1.07 5.99 8.66
N ALA A 64 -0.53 7.00 7.97
CA ALA A 64 -0.46 8.36 8.47
C ALA A 64 -1.85 8.96 8.75
N HIS A 65 -2.82 8.71 7.86
CA HIS A 65 -4.20 9.15 8.07
C HIS A 65 -4.90 8.39 9.21
N ARG A 66 -4.61 7.10 9.41
CA ARG A 66 -5.11 6.33 10.57
C ARG A 66 -4.54 6.86 11.88
N GLU A 67 -3.25 7.18 11.92
CA GLU A 67 -2.64 7.82 13.09
C GLU A 67 -3.28 9.18 13.37
N ALA A 68 -3.48 10.01 12.34
CA ALA A 68 -4.16 11.30 12.48
C ALA A 68 -5.62 11.15 12.96
N LEU A 69 -6.33 10.12 12.48
CA LEU A 69 -7.67 9.77 12.92
C LEU A 69 -7.70 9.43 14.41
N GLU A 70 -6.78 8.59 14.89
CA GLU A 70 -6.69 8.26 16.32
C GLU A 70 -6.45 9.50 17.19
N TYR A 71 -5.58 10.42 16.76
CA TYR A 71 -5.39 11.69 17.47
C TYR A 71 -6.64 12.57 17.46
N ALA A 72 -7.37 12.62 16.34
CA ALA A 72 -8.61 13.37 16.21
C ALA A 72 -9.72 12.81 17.12
N GLU A 73 -9.83 11.49 17.22
CA GLU A 73 -10.76 10.78 18.10
C GLU A 73 -10.44 11.05 19.57
N LYS A 74 -9.17 10.92 19.98
CA LYS A 74 -8.72 11.26 21.34
C LYS A 74 -9.00 12.72 21.71
N ALA A 75 -8.93 13.63 20.73
CA ALA A 75 -9.22 15.05 20.90
C ALA A 75 -10.70 15.42 20.68
N ALA A 76 -11.58 14.45 20.43
CA ALA A 76 -13.01 14.62 20.15
C ALA A 76 -13.30 15.67 19.03
N ARG A 77 -12.43 15.77 18.01
CA ARG A 77 -12.60 16.71 16.89
C ARG A 77 -13.35 16.08 15.73
N THR A 78 -14.68 16.08 15.79
CA THR A 78 -15.57 15.41 14.83
C THR A 78 -15.34 15.77 13.36
N GLU A 79 -15.06 17.04 13.05
CA GLU A 79 -14.78 17.45 11.66
C GLU A 79 -13.49 16.82 11.12
N LEU A 80 -12.47 16.69 11.97
CA LEU A 80 -11.21 16.07 11.60
C LEU A 80 -11.37 14.56 11.44
N ILE A 81 -12.14 13.91 12.32
CA ILE A 81 -12.49 12.48 12.22
C ILE A 81 -13.13 12.19 10.85
N ALA A 82 -14.17 12.95 10.48
CA ALA A 82 -14.87 12.75 9.20
C ALA A 82 -13.94 12.97 8.00
N LYS A 83 -13.05 13.97 8.08
CA LYS A 83 -12.05 14.24 7.05
C LYS A 83 -11.07 13.07 6.89
N GLU A 84 -10.46 12.60 7.98
CA GLU A 84 -9.47 11.52 7.91
C GLU A 84 -10.10 10.19 7.48
N GLN A 85 -11.33 9.88 7.91
CA GLN A 85 -12.10 8.73 7.42
C GLN A 85 -12.34 8.79 5.91
N ALA A 86 -12.74 9.96 5.39
CA ALA A 86 -12.92 10.16 3.95
C ALA A 86 -11.62 10.00 3.16
N MET A 87 -10.49 10.48 3.71
CA MET A 87 -9.16 10.30 3.10
C MET A 87 -8.81 8.82 3.01
N ILE A 88 -8.90 8.09 4.13
CA ILE A 88 -8.62 6.64 4.19
C ILE A 88 -9.48 5.88 3.18
N ALA A 89 -10.80 6.13 3.16
CA ALA A 89 -11.72 5.43 2.27
C ALA A 89 -11.43 5.64 0.78
N VAL A 90 -10.88 6.81 0.40
CA VAL A 90 -10.44 7.05 -0.98
C VAL A 90 -9.12 6.34 -1.26
N LEU A 91 -8.16 6.39 -0.34
CA LEU A 91 -6.85 5.75 -0.51
C LEU A 91 -6.94 4.22 -0.58
N GLU A 92 -7.83 3.61 0.19
CA GLU A 92 -8.05 2.16 0.20
C GLU A 92 -8.54 1.63 -1.16
N GLN A 93 -9.14 2.47 -2.01
CA GLN A 93 -9.55 2.08 -3.38
C GLN A 93 -8.34 1.82 -4.31
N TYR A 94 -7.16 2.32 -3.94
CA TYR A 94 -5.91 2.11 -4.68
C TYR A 94 -5.12 0.90 -4.18
N MET A 95 -5.57 0.25 -3.11
CA MET A 95 -4.94 -0.94 -2.57
C MET A 95 -5.72 -2.20 -2.98
N PRO A 96 -5.04 -3.27 -3.41
CA PRO A 96 -5.64 -4.59 -3.41
C PRO A 96 -6.13 -4.96 -2.00
N ALA A 97 -7.12 -5.85 -1.92
CA ALA A 97 -7.55 -6.41 -0.64
C ALA A 97 -6.34 -6.96 0.13
N GLN A 98 -6.03 -6.31 1.26
CA GLN A 98 -4.90 -6.70 2.09
C GLN A 98 -5.26 -7.98 2.85
N LEU A 99 -4.30 -8.89 2.93
CA LEU A 99 -4.42 -10.08 3.75
C LEU A 99 -4.26 -9.69 5.22
N SER A 100 -5.07 -10.29 6.08
CA SER A 100 -4.79 -10.34 7.51
C SER A 100 -3.48 -11.07 7.80
N GLN A 101 -2.95 -10.92 9.01
CA GLN A 101 -1.74 -11.67 9.41
C GLN A 101 -1.95 -13.18 9.33
N ASP A 102 -3.12 -13.68 9.72
CA ASP A 102 -3.43 -15.11 9.69
C ASP A 102 -3.57 -15.63 8.25
N GLU A 103 -4.23 -14.87 7.36
CA GLU A 103 -4.32 -15.24 5.95
C GLU A 103 -2.95 -15.21 5.27
N MET A 104 -2.12 -14.21 5.59
CA MET A 104 -0.75 -14.12 5.09
C MET A 104 0.09 -15.32 5.56
N ARG A 105 0.01 -15.67 6.85
CA ARG A 105 0.69 -16.85 7.41
C ARG A 105 0.22 -18.12 6.73
N SER A 106 -1.10 -18.33 6.62
CA SER A 106 -1.67 -19.51 5.97
C SER A 106 -1.18 -19.64 4.53
N GLU A 107 -1.11 -18.54 3.78
CA GLU A 107 -0.63 -18.58 2.40
C GLU A 107 0.87 -18.89 2.31
N VAL A 108 1.70 -18.34 3.21
CA VAL A 108 3.13 -18.69 3.26
C VAL A 108 3.34 -20.15 3.68
N GLU A 109 2.59 -20.66 4.64
CA GLU A 109 2.65 -22.08 5.07
C GLU A 109 2.32 -23.04 3.91
N LYS A 110 1.33 -22.71 3.07
CA LYS A 110 1.04 -23.50 1.86
C LYS A 110 2.24 -23.51 0.90
N LEU A 111 2.87 -22.36 0.68
CA LEU A 111 4.04 -22.26 -0.20
C LEU A 111 5.25 -23.02 0.34
N VAL A 112 5.44 -23.04 1.66
CA VAL A 112 6.44 -23.88 2.34
C VAL A 112 6.13 -25.36 2.13
N ALA A 113 4.86 -25.77 2.23
CA ALA A 113 4.45 -27.16 2.01
C ALA A 113 4.63 -27.59 0.54
N GLU A 114 4.39 -26.70 -0.42
CA GLU A 114 4.49 -26.98 -1.86
C GLU A 114 5.93 -26.99 -2.37
N HIS A 115 6.75 -26.05 -1.90
CA HIS A 115 8.11 -25.83 -2.43
C HIS A 115 9.22 -26.27 -1.48
N GLY A 116 8.90 -26.66 -0.25
CA GLY A 116 9.88 -27.06 0.76
C GLY A 116 10.28 -25.92 1.70
N PRO A 117 11.00 -26.23 2.80
CA PRO A 117 11.27 -25.29 3.90
C PRO A 117 12.44 -24.36 3.63
N GLU A 118 12.97 -24.26 2.41
CA GLU A 118 14.11 -23.40 2.14
C GLU A 118 13.67 -21.96 1.84
N PHE A 119 14.18 -20.99 2.61
CA PHE A 119 13.92 -19.56 2.40
C PHE A 119 14.09 -19.13 0.93
N ARG A 120 15.19 -19.58 0.29
CA ARG A 120 15.53 -19.23 -1.10
C ARG A 120 14.51 -19.74 -2.12
N GLN A 121 13.78 -20.80 -1.80
CA GLN A 121 12.76 -21.40 -2.66
C GLN A 121 11.39 -20.76 -2.43
N VAL A 122 11.04 -20.49 -1.17
CA VAL A 122 9.72 -19.97 -0.78
C VAL A 122 9.59 -18.46 -1.02
N MET A 123 10.61 -17.66 -0.72
CA MET A 123 10.52 -16.21 -0.77
C MET A 123 10.11 -15.65 -2.15
N PRO A 124 10.66 -16.12 -3.29
CA PRO A 124 10.23 -15.64 -4.61
C PRO A 124 8.76 -15.96 -4.92
N GLN A 125 8.27 -17.12 -4.48
CA GLN A 125 6.88 -17.53 -4.67
C GLN A 125 5.94 -16.70 -3.80
N ALA A 126 6.31 -16.49 -2.54
CA ALA A 126 5.56 -15.65 -1.62
C ALA A 126 5.50 -14.18 -2.10
N ALA A 127 6.62 -13.63 -2.56
CA ALA A 127 6.67 -12.28 -3.14
C ALA A 127 5.71 -12.13 -4.34
N ARG A 128 5.62 -13.17 -5.19
CA ARG A 128 4.72 -13.17 -6.36
C ARG A 128 3.25 -13.36 -5.96
N ALA A 129 2.96 -14.32 -5.08
CA ALA A 129 1.60 -14.66 -4.66
C ALA A 129 0.94 -13.55 -3.82
N LEU A 130 1.73 -12.88 -2.98
CA LEU A 130 1.27 -11.87 -2.04
C LEU A 130 1.47 -10.43 -2.54
N ARG A 131 1.92 -10.28 -3.79
CA ARG A 131 2.21 -9.00 -4.42
C ARG A 131 1.03 -8.03 -4.30
N GLY A 132 1.29 -6.86 -3.73
CA GLY A 132 0.30 -5.80 -3.52
C GLY A 132 -0.77 -6.09 -2.45
N ARG A 133 -0.88 -7.33 -1.96
CA ARG A 133 -1.84 -7.77 -0.94
C ARG A 133 -1.22 -7.92 0.45
N ALA A 134 0.11 -7.87 0.53
CA ALA A 134 0.89 -7.85 1.76
C ALA A 134 2.06 -6.87 1.62
N ASP A 135 2.62 -6.46 2.76
CA ASP A 135 3.91 -5.77 2.81
C ASP A 135 5.05 -6.77 2.61
N LEU A 136 5.95 -6.50 1.65
CA LEU A 136 7.02 -7.44 1.32
C LEU A 136 8.01 -7.64 2.47
N GLY A 137 8.19 -6.63 3.33
CA GLY A 137 8.99 -6.74 4.55
C GLY A 137 8.37 -7.69 5.57
N GLN A 138 7.04 -7.64 5.75
CA GLN A 138 6.29 -8.60 6.57
C GLN A 138 6.36 -10.01 6.01
N VAL A 139 6.16 -10.17 4.70
CA VAL A 139 6.31 -11.46 4.01
C VAL A 139 7.71 -12.03 4.23
N ASN A 140 8.76 -11.21 4.07
CA ASN A 140 10.14 -11.65 4.28
C ASN A 140 10.39 -12.18 5.71
N LYS A 141 9.92 -11.43 6.72
CA LYS A 141 10.03 -11.84 8.13
C LYS A 141 9.31 -13.16 8.39
N LEU A 142 8.09 -13.30 7.87
CA LEU A 142 7.28 -14.51 8.06
C LEU A 142 7.87 -15.73 7.36
N VAL A 143 8.40 -15.56 6.14
CA VAL A 143 9.09 -16.65 5.44
C VAL A 143 10.32 -17.07 6.24
N ARG A 144 11.15 -16.14 6.75
CA ARG A 144 12.31 -16.49 7.59
C ARG A 144 11.90 -17.26 8.85
N GLU A 145 10.85 -16.81 9.52
CA GLU A 145 10.31 -17.48 10.72
C GLU A 145 9.92 -18.94 10.42
N LEU A 146 9.22 -19.19 9.31
CA LEU A 146 8.74 -20.53 8.94
C LEU A 146 9.80 -21.43 8.31
N THR A 147 10.87 -20.85 7.76
CA THR A 147 11.95 -21.59 7.06
C THR A 147 13.25 -21.69 7.87
N GLY A 148 13.32 -21.09 9.06
CA GLY A 148 14.49 -21.11 9.93
C GLY A 148 15.69 -20.31 9.37
N GLY A 149 15.41 -19.31 8.54
CA GLY A 149 16.41 -18.48 7.84
C GLY A 149 17.03 -17.37 8.68
#